data_AF-A0A3B8UCZ9-F1
#
_entry.id   AF-A0A3B8UCZ9-F1
#
_cell.length_a   1.000
_cell.length_b   1.000
_cell.length_c   1.000
_cell.angle_alpha   90.00
_cell.angle_beta   90.00
_cell.angle_gamma   90.00
#
_symmetry.space_group_name_H-M   'P 1'
#
loop_
_entity.id
_entity.type
_entity.pdbx_description
1 polymer ?
#
loop_
_entity_poly.entity_id
_entity_poly.type
_entity_poly.pdbx_seq_one_letter_code
_entity_poly.pdbx_strand_id
1 'polypeptide(L)'
;MKPIKLVMQAFSSYAARTEIDFTVPGQNIFLITGDTGAGKTTIFDALVFALYGEASSGTSRKTGAELQSQYADLSTEPFVELTFSERKGAGDEVYTVKRSPRHFRLSKRKVKNPLQEVSESVSLTLPDKRVIEGKSSVINERIEEIVGLTKEQFMQVV
;
A
#
# COMPACT_ATOMS: atom_id res chain seq x y z
N MET A 1 3.91 11.80 9.93
CA MET A 1 3.73 11.32 8.53
C MET A 1 2.80 12.24 7.77
N LYS A 2 3.19 12.68 6.57
CA LYS A 2 2.32 13.40 5.64
C LYS A 2 2.28 12.67 4.30
N PRO A 3 1.11 12.16 3.84
CA PRO A 3 1.03 11.51 2.54
C PRO A 3 1.23 12.53 1.42
N ILE A 4 2.00 12.14 0.39
CA ILE A 4 2.26 12.94 -0.81
C ILE A 4 1.51 12.33 -1.99
N LYS A 5 1.69 11.03 -2.21
CA LYS A 5 1.11 10.33 -3.35
C LYS A 5 0.80 8.88 -2.99
N LEU A 6 -0.36 8.39 -3.40
CA LEU A 6 -0.76 6.99 -3.29
C LEU A 6 -1.08 6.46 -4.69
N VAL A 7 -0.43 5.36 -5.08
CA VAL A 7 -0.73 4.63 -6.30
C VAL A 7 -1.19 3.24 -5.90
N MET A 8 -2.32 2.80 -6.46
CA MET A 8 -2.88 1.47 -6.24
C MET A 8 -3.17 0.83 -7.59
N GLN A 9 -2.98 -0.48 -7.71
CA GLN A 9 -3.36 -1.25 -8.89
C GLN A 9 -3.83 -2.63 -8.45
N ALA A 10 -4.90 -3.14 -9.08
CA ALA A 10 -5.50 -4.44 -8.77
C ALA A 10 -5.63 -4.70 -7.25
N PHE A 11 -5.99 -3.68 -6.49
CA PHE A 11 -6.04 -3.70 -5.03
C PHE A 11 -7.47 -3.51 -4.52
N SER A 12 -8.04 -4.55 -3.91
CA SER A 12 -9.39 -4.57 -3.36
C SER A 12 -10.44 -4.04 -4.36
N SER A 13 -11.11 -2.91 -4.09
CA SER A 13 -12.10 -2.32 -5.00
C SER A 13 -11.51 -1.60 -6.22
N TYR A 14 -10.20 -1.32 -6.24
CA TYR A 14 -9.50 -0.65 -7.34
C TYR A 14 -8.86 -1.67 -8.29
N ALA A 15 -9.55 -2.01 -9.38
CA ALA A 15 -9.00 -2.88 -10.42
C ALA A 15 -7.91 -2.21 -11.25
N ALA A 16 -8.19 -0.98 -11.71
CA ALA A 16 -7.29 -0.21 -12.54
C ALA A 16 -6.18 0.45 -11.71
N ARG A 17 -5.14 0.93 -12.40
CA ARG A 17 -4.14 1.81 -11.80
C ARG A 17 -4.78 3.14 -11.44
N THR A 18 -4.89 3.42 -10.15
CA THR A 18 -5.40 4.68 -9.61
C THR A 18 -4.29 5.41 -8.88
N GLU A 19 -4.19 6.71 -9.13
CA GLU A 19 -3.19 7.59 -8.55
C GLU A 19 -3.90 8.75 -7.84
N ILE A 20 -3.54 8.97 -6.58
CA ILE A 20 -4.04 10.05 -5.74
C ILE A 20 -2.84 10.90 -5.33
N ASP A 21 -2.83 12.16 -5.77
CA ASP A 21 -1.84 13.15 -5.35
C ASP A 21 -2.46 14.02 -4.26
N PHE A 22 -1.96 13.86 -3.03
CA PHE A 22 -2.44 14.59 -1.86
C PHE A 22 -1.93 16.03 -1.79
N THR A 23 -1.02 16.43 -2.69
CA THR A 23 -0.51 17.81 -2.77
C THR A 23 -1.42 18.73 -3.58
N VAL A 24 -2.24 18.17 -4.48
CA VAL A 24 -3.14 18.90 -5.38
C VAL A 24 -4.08 19.87 -4.67
N PRO A 25 -4.70 19.54 -3.52
CA PRO A 25 -5.58 20.49 -2.82
C PRO A 25 -4.87 21.78 -2.37
N GLY A 26 -3.54 21.79 -2.27
CA GLY A 26 -2.77 22.93 -1.75
C GLY A 26 -3.06 23.27 -0.28
N GLN A 27 -3.76 22.37 0.43
CA GLN A 27 -4.23 22.52 1.80
C GLN A 27 -4.01 21.21 2.56
N ASN A 28 -4.01 21.29 3.90
CA ASN A 28 -3.83 20.12 4.77
C ASN A 28 -5.15 19.40 5.08
N ILE A 29 -6.26 19.80 4.47
CA ILE A 29 -7.59 19.22 4.65
C ILE A 29 -8.13 18.86 3.27
N PHE A 30 -8.63 17.63 3.15
CA PHE A 30 -9.29 17.14 1.94
C PHE A 30 -10.48 16.26 2.32
N LEU A 31 -11.43 16.11 1.39
CA LEU A 31 -12.63 15.30 1.56
C LEU A 31 -12.62 14.15 0.56
N ILE A 32 -12.73 12.92 1.06
CA ILE A 32 -12.99 11.73 0.25
C ILE A 32 -14.50 11.45 0.29
N THR A 33 -15.19 11.67 -0.82
CA THR A 33 -16.64 11.47 -0.95
C THR A 33 -16.97 10.51 -2.09
N GLY A 34 -18.19 9.97 -2.07
CA GLY A 34 -18.69 8.99 -3.04
C GLY A 34 -19.69 8.02 -2.41
N ASP A 35 -20.31 7.17 -3.23
CA ASP A 35 -21.35 6.25 -2.79
C ASP A 35 -20.82 5.13 -1.85
N THR A 36 -21.72 4.49 -1.13
CA THR A 36 -21.40 3.27 -0.36
C THR A 36 -20.87 2.19 -1.32
N GLY A 37 -19.74 1.60 -0.99
CA GLY A 37 -19.07 0.61 -1.85
C GLY A 37 -18.14 1.20 -2.92
N ALA A 38 -18.05 2.53 -3.06
CA ALA A 38 -17.18 3.18 -4.04
C ALA A 38 -15.66 3.09 -3.74
N GLY A 39 -15.24 2.31 -2.74
CA GLY A 39 -13.82 2.12 -2.43
C GLY A 39 -13.17 3.20 -1.56
N LYS A 40 -13.96 4.05 -0.89
CA LYS A 40 -13.44 5.09 0.03
C LYS A 40 -12.58 4.48 1.15
N THR A 41 -13.10 3.47 1.84
CA THR A 41 -12.37 2.73 2.88
C THR A 41 -11.12 2.05 2.32
N THR A 42 -11.16 1.61 1.05
CA THR A 42 -10.01 0.99 0.39
C THR A 42 -8.81 1.95 0.26
N ILE A 43 -9.04 3.26 0.14
CA ILE A 43 -7.95 4.26 0.15
C ILE A 43 -7.22 4.23 1.50
N PHE A 44 -7.97 4.22 2.60
CA PHE A 44 -7.41 4.12 3.95
C PHE A 44 -6.72 2.77 4.17
N ASP A 45 -7.35 1.67 3.75
CA ASP A 45 -6.73 0.33 3.78
C ASP A 45 -5.41 0.28 3.02
N ALA A 46 -5.31 0.98 1.89
CA ALA A 46 -4.09 1.04 1.11
C ALA A 46 -2.97 1.81 1.83
N LEU A 47 -3.29 2.93 2.51
CA LEU A 47 -2.31 3.64 3.33
C LEU A 47 -1.76 2.74 4.46
N VAL A 48 -2.65 2.08 5.20
CA VAL A 48 -2.29 1.20 6.31
C VAL A 48 -1.52 -0.02 5.78
N PHE A 49 -1.97 -0.62 4.68
CA PHE A 49 -1.28 -1.72 4.03
C PHE A 49 0.13 -1.31 3.58
N ALA A 50 0.28 -0.15 2.93
CA ALA A 50 1.59 0.34 2.49
C ALA A 50 2.57 0.52 3.66
N LEU A 51 2.10 1.03 4.81
CA LEU A 51 2.97 1.24 5.96
C LEU A 51 3.27 -0.07 6.72
N TYR A 52 2.24 -0.84 7.03
CA TYR A 52 2.33 -1.93 8.03
C TYR A 52 2.24 -3.34 7.43
N GLY A 53 1.92 -3.46 6.13
CA GLY A 53 1.73 -4.76 5.46
C GLY A 53 0.41 -5.46 5.79
N GLU A 54 -0.44 -4.84 6.60
CA GLU A 54 -1.76 -5.35 6.97
C GLU A 54 -2.84 -4.31 6.68
N ALA A 55 -4.03 -4.72 6.23
CA ALA A 55 -5.16 -3.81 6.05
C ALA A 55 -5.85 -3.45 7.38
N SER A 56 -6.68 -2.40 7.36
CA SER A 56 -7.33 -1.85 8.56
C SER A 56 -8.55 -2.66 9.05
N SER A 57 -9.22 -3.39 8.16
CA SER A 57 -10.45 -4.14 8.48
C SER A 57 -10.16 -5.36 9.38
N GLY A 58 -10.35 -5.22 10.68
CA GLY A 58 -10.02 -6.19 11.73
C GLY A 58 -11.06 -7.29 12.02
N THR A 59 -11.35 -8.19 11.08
CA THR A 59 -12.13 -9.41 11.43
C THR A 59 -11.69 -10.69 10.71
N SER A 60 -10.75 -10.57 9.79
CA SER A 60 -9.86 -11.67 9.45
C SER A 60 -8.55 -11.02 9.12
N ARG A 61 -7.44 -11.66 9.48
CA ARG A 61 -6.18 -11.44 8.76
C ARG A 61 -6.51 -11.76 7.32
N LYS A 62 -6.96 -10.76 6.56
CA LYS A 62 -7.27 -10.91 5.15
C LYS A 62 -5.98 -11.46 4.58
N THR A 63 -6.00 -12.74 4.25
CA THR A 63 -4.82 -13.39 3.70
C THR A 63 -4.48 -12.59 2.45
N GLY A 64 -3.20 -12.30 2.16
CA GLY A 64 -2.86 -11.29 1.15
C GLY A 64 -3.60 -11.45 -0.19
N ALA A 65 -4.02 -12.67 -0.55
CA ALA A 65 -4.87 -12.95 -1.71
C ALA A 65 -6.23 -12.21 -1.71
N GLU A 66 -6.82 -11.90 -0.56
CA GLU A 66 -8.06 -11.12 -0.44
C GLU A 66 -7.86 -9.62 -0.73
N LEU A 67 -6.62 -9.14 -0.72
CA LEU A 67 -6.28 -7.78 -1.14
C LEU A 67 -6.11 -7.68 -2.66
N GLN A 68 -5.99 -8.80 -3.37
CA GLN A 68 -6.06 -8.82 -4.82
C GLN A 68 -7.49 -8.48 -5.27
N SER A 69 -7.62 -7.50 -6.17
CA SER A 69 -8.92 -7.11 -6.70
C SER A 69 -9.53 -8.23 -7.52
N GLN A 70 -10.76 -8.62 -7.19
CA GLN A 70 -11.55 -9.59 -7.97
C GLN A 70 -12.03 -9.01 -9.30
N TYR A 71 -11.95 -7.69 -9.47
CA TYR A 71 -12.34 -6.97 -10.67
C TYR A 71 -11.17 -6.77 -11.65
N ALA A 72 -9.95 -7.16 -11.27
CA ALA A 72 -8.76 -7.06 -12.10
C ALA A 72 -8.46 -8.39 -12.81
N ASP A 73 -7.84 -8.30 -13.99
CA ASP A 73 -7.31 -9.48 -14.68
C ASP A 73 -6.14 -10.08 -13.87
N LEU A 74 -6.04 -11.40 -13.80
CA LEU A 74 -4.94 -12.12 -13.12
C LEU A 74 -3.55 -11.86 -13.74
N SER A 75 -3.48 -11.24 -14.91
CA SER A 75 -2.25 -10.74 -15.52
C SER A 75 -1.83 -9.36 -14.98
N THR A 76 -2.72 -8.66 -14.30
CA THR A 76 -2.45 -7.37 -13.67
C THR A 76 -1.87 -7.59 -12.28
N GLU A 77 -0.62 -7.18 -12.10
CA GLU A 77 0.07 -7.32 -10.81
C GLU A 77 -0.52 -6.32 -9.79
N PRO A 78 -0.95 -6.79 -8.61
CA PRO A 78 -1.47 -5.93 -7.57
C PRO A 78 -0.34 -5.26 -6.81
N PHE A 79 -0.47 -3.96 -6.58
CA PHE A 79 0.45 -3.25 -5.71
C PHE A 79 -0.19 -2.01 -5.09
N VAL A 80 0.44 -1.56 -4.00
CA VAL A 80 0.23 -0.25 -3.40
C VAL A 80 1.58 0.43 -3.24
N GLU A 81 1.68 1.68 -3.67
CA GLU A 81 2.85 2.52 -3.54
C GLU A 81 2.46 3.82 -2.85
N LEU A 82 3.06 4.09 -1.69
CA LEU A 82 2.84 5.29 -0.90
C LEU A 82 4.13 6.09 -0.83
N THR A 83 4.10 7.31 -1.35
CA THR A 83 5.10 8.34 -1.10
C THR A 83 4.59 9.24 0.02
N PHE A 84 5.40 9.43 1.06
CA PHE A 84 5.08 10.28 2.21
C PHE A 84 6.31 11.06 2.66
N SER A 85 6.10 12.16 3.37
CA SER A 85 7.16 12.86 4.10
C SER A 85 7.07 12.65 5.61
N GLU A 86 8.23 12.64 6.24
CA GLU A 86 8.39 12.77 7.68
C GLU A 86 9.32 13.92 8.03
N ARG A 87 8.97 14.64 9.08
CA ARG A 87 9.79 15.76 9.55
C ARG A 87 10.95 15.22 10.37
N LYS A 88 12.19 15.45 9.93
CA LYS A 88 13.40 15.17 10.71
C LYS A 88 14.26 16.41 10.85
N GLY A 89 14.45 16.83 12.10
CA GLY A 89 15.17 18.06 12.41
C GLY A 89 14.52 19.28 11.74
N ALA A 90 15.25 19.94 10.84
CA ALA A 90 14.83 21.17 10.18
C ALA A 90 14.12 20.96 8.81
N GLY A 91 14.04 19.72 8.30
CA GLY A 91 13.52 19.44 6.96
C GLY A 91 12.55 18.27 6.90
N ASP A 92 11.88 18.15 5.74
CA ASP A 92 11.05 17.02 5.39
C ASP A 92 11.88 16.00 4.60
N GLU A 93 11.91 14.77 5.08
CA GLU A 93 12.49 13.63 4.38
C GLU A 93 11.40 12.87 3.65
N VAL A 94 11.62 12.52 2.39
CA VAL A 94 10.64 11.83 1.55
C VAL A 94 10.99 10.35 1.45
N TYR A 95 9.98 9.51 1.67
CA TYR A 95 10.06 8.06 1.63
C TYR A 95 9.05 7.54 0.62
N THR A 96 9.38 6.42 -0.04
CA THR A 96 8.40 5.70 -0.88
C THR A 96 8.40 4.23 -0.50
N VAL A 97 7.26 3.73 -0.05
CA VAL A 97 7.04 2.32 0.21
C VAL A 97 6.21 1.73 -0.91
N LYS A 98 6.67 0.62 -1.48
CA LYS A 98 5.91 -0.16 -2.45
C LYS A 98 5.71 -1.57 -1.91
N ARG A 99 4.47 -2.04 -1.91
CA ARG A 99 4.08 -3.38 -1.49
C ARG A 99 3.25 -4.07 -2.55
N SER A 100 3.55 -5.35 -2.76
CA SER A 100 2.64 -6.27 -3.44
C SER A 100 2.10 -7.24 -2.40
N PRO A 101 0.76 -7.40 -2.28
CA PRO A 101 0.22 -8.47 -1.46
C PRO A 101 0.55 -9.83 -2.07
N ARG A 102 0.42 -10.89 -1.28
CA ARG A 102 0.34 -12.25 -1.80
C ARG A 102 -0.82 -12.33 -2.79
N HIS A 103 -0.63 -12.89 -3.97
CA HIS A 103 -1.67 -12.89 -5.00
C HIS A 103 -1.51 -14.07 -5.97
N PHE A 104 -2.53 -14.31 -6.79
CA PHE A 104 -2.46 -15.29 -7.86
C PHE A 104 -2.25 -14.63 -9.20
N ARG A 105 -1.45 -15.25 -10.06
CA ARG A 105 -1.29 -14.85 -11.46
C ARG A 105 -1.39 -16.05 -12.38
N LEU A 106 -1.65 -15.78 -13.65
CA LEU A 106 -1.54 -16.81 -14.69
C LEU A 106 -0.08 -16.97 -15.15
N SER A 107 0.34 -18.23 -15.26
CA SER A 107 1.61 -18.62 -15.84
C SER A 107 1.67 -18.19 -17.30
N LYS A 108 2.80 -17.58 -17.70
CA LYS A 108 3.08 -17.26 -19.11
C LYS A 108 3.38 -18.51 -19.96
N ARG A 109 3.57 -19.67 -19.33
CA ARG A 109 3.82 -20.96 -20.00
C ARG A 109 2.54 -21.78 -20.06
N LYS A 110 2.33 -22.54 -21.14
CA LYS A 110 1.25 -23.54 -21.22
C LYS A 110 1.54 -24.69 -20.25
N VAL A 111 0.91 -24.66 -19.08
CA VAL A 111 0.99 -25.69 -18.04
C VAL A 111 -0.42 -26.14 -17.66
N LYS A 112 -0.56 -27.38 -17.19
CA LYS A 112 -1.85 -27.99 -16.83
C LYS A 112 -2.60 -27.19 -15.77
N ASN A 113 -1.88 -26.62 -14.79
CA ASN A 113 -2.40 -25.66 -13.83
C ASN A 113 -1.72 -24.31 -14.06
N PRO A 114 -2.38 -23.33 -14.71
CA PRO A 114 -1.78 -22.05 -15.03
C PRO A 114 -1.77 -21.10 -13.83
N LEU A 115 -2.58 -21.32 -12.79
CA LEU A 115 -2.57 -20.47 -11.59
C LEU A 115 -1.26 -20.67 -10.80
N GLN A 116 -0.55 -19.56 -10.55
CA GLN A 116 0.63 -19.51 -9.72
C GLN A 116 0.41 -18.52 -8.58
N GLU A 117 0.78 -18.93 -7.38
CA GLU A 117 0.83 -18.05 -6.23
C GLU A 117 2.13 -17.26 -6.21
N VAL A 118 2.03 -15.98 -5.93
CA VAL A 118 3.14 -15.04 -5.75
C VAL A 118 3.13 -14.59 -4.30
N SER A 119 4.27 -14.72 -3.63
CA SER A 119 4.46 -14.23 -2.26
C SER A 119 4.35 -12.71 -2.20
N GLU A 120 3.99 -12.19 -1.04
CA GLU A 120 4.05 -10.75 -0.79
C GLU A 120 5.49 -10.22 -0.91
N SER A 121 5.61 -8.93 -1.24
CA SER A 121 6.90 -8.24 -1.29
C SER A 121 6.76 -6.80 -0.82
N VAL A 122 7.86 -6.24 -0.32
CA VAL A 122 7.95 -4.85 0.08
C VAL A 122 9.32 -4.28 -0.27
N SER A 123 9.33 -3.04 -0.72
CA SER A 123 10.53 -2.22 -0.91
C SER A 123 10.33 -0.83 -0.29
N LEU A 124 11.36 -0.32 0.36
CA LEU A 124 11.40 1.03 0.92
C LEU A 124 12.48 1.86 0.22
N THR A 125 12.08 2.96 -0.40
CA THR A 125 12.99 3.97 -0.97
C THR A 125 13.22 5.06 0.06
N LEU A 126 14.49 5.30 0.37
CA LEU A 126 14.97 6.32 1.31
C LEU A 126 15.14 7.69 0.64
N PRO A 127 15.33 8.78 1.42
CA PRO A 127 15.51 10.14 0.88
C PRO A 127 16.74 10.29 -0.03
N ASP A 128 17.76 9.46 0.17
CA ASP A 128 18.97 9.38 -0.66
C ASP A 128 18.77 8.56 -1.96
N LYS A 129 17.52 8.15 -2.24
CA LYS A 129 17.09 7.29 -3.36
C LYS A 129 17.59 5.84 -3.28
N ARG A 130 18.17 5.43 -2.15
CA ARG A 130 18.51 4.03 -1.93
C ARG A 130 17.24 3.21 -1.74
N VAL A 131 17.14 2.10 -2.47
CA VAL A 131 16.05 1.13 -2.29
C VAL A 131 16.52 0.02 -1.37
N ILE A 132 15.73 -0.26 -0.33
CA ILE A 132 15.90 -1.38 0.58
C ILE A 132 14.82 -2.41 0.24
N GLU A 133 15.27 -3.62 -0.09
CA GLU A 133 14.44 -4.79 -0.31
C GLU A 133 14.90 -5.91 0.63
N GLY A 134 14.00 -6.82 1.00
CA GLY A 134 14.35 -7.92 1.89
C GLY A 134 13.14 -8.51 2.61
N LYS A 135 13.38 -9.04 3.81
CA LYS A 135 12.32 -9.61 4.64
C LYS A 135 11.32 -8.53 5.04
N SER A 136 10.04 -8.81 4.87
CA SER A 136 8.95 -7.90 5.23
C SER A 136 9.03 -7.41 6.68
N SER A 137 9.41 -8.29 7.62
CA SER A 137 9.55 -7.93 9.04
C SER A 137 10.57 -6.80 9.27
N VAL A 138 11.74 -6.87 8.63
CA VAL A 138 12.82 -5.88 8.78
C VAL A 138 12.41 -4.53 8.19
N ILE A 139 11.71 -4.56 7.04
CA ILE A 139 11.24 -3.33 6.41
C ILE A 139 10.07 -2.73 7.20
N ASN A 140 9.18 -3.54 7.76
CA ASN A 140 8.10 -3.09 8.64
C ASN A 140 8.66 -2.38 9.89
N GLU A 141 9.61 -3.01 10.59
CA GLU A 141 10.29 -2.39 11.74
C GLU A 141 10.90 -1.04 11.36
N ARG A 142 11.57 -0.97 10.21
CA ARG A 142 12.16 0.27 9.73
C ARG A 142 11.14 1.35 9.39
N ILE A 143 9.99 0.98 8.82
CA ILE A 143 8.89 1.92 8.54
C ILE A 143 8.27 2.42 9.85
N GLU A 144 8.06 1.53 10.82
CA GLU A 144 7.56 1.89 12.16
C GLU A 144 8.51 2.88 12.87
N GLU A 145 9.82 2.66 12.79
CA GLU A 145 10.82 3.62 13.31
C GLU A 145 10.76 4.98 12.62
N ILE A 146 10.50 5.02 11.31
CA ILE A 146 10.41 6.26 10.53
C ILE A 146 9.13 7.03 10.85
N VAL A 147 7.99 6.33 10.87
CA VAL A 147 6.66 6.91 11.12
C VAL A 147 6.48 7.26 12.61
N GLY A 148 7.17 6.54 13.50
CA GLY A 148 7.11 6.73 14.95
C GLY A 148 5.80 6.26 15.59
N LEU A 149 4.96 5.54 14.85
CA LEU A 149 3.68 5.01 15.32
C LEU A 149 3.54 3.54 14.92
N THR A 150 3.09 2.71 15.86
CA THR A 150 2.63 1.35 15.55
C THR A 150 1.35 1.40 14.72
N LYS A 151 0.97 0.29 14.11
CA LYS A 151 -0.30 0.17 13.38
C LYS A 151 -1.49 0.58 14.25
N GLU A 152 -1.57 0.09 15.49
CA GLU A 152 -2.67 0.38 16.40
C GLU A 152 -2.76 1.86 16.74
N GLN A 153 -1.61 2.51 16.96
CA GLN A 153 -1.53 3.94 17.22
C GLN A 153 -1.93 4.75 15.99
N PHE A 154 -1.45 4.36 14.82
CA PHE A 154 -1.81 5.00 13.56
C PHE A 154 -3.32 4.96 13.32
N MET A 155 -3.93 3.79 13.49
CA MET A 155 -5.38 3.57 13.34
C MET A 155 -6.25 4.35 14.34
N GLN A 156 -5.70 4.82 15.46
CA GLN A 156 -6.42 5.61 16.45
C GLN A 156 -6.36 7.12 16.18
N VAL A 157 -5.33 7.57 15.46
CA VAL A 157 -5.01 9.00 15.31
C VAL A 157 -5.27 9.49 13.88
N VAL A 158 -5.27 8.58 12.90
CA VAL A 158 -5.43 8.85 11.46
C VAL A 158 -6.64 8.10 10.91
#